data_AF-A0A8T0EXV8-F1
#
_entry.id   AF-A0A8T0EXV8-F1
#
_cell.length_a   1.000
_cell.length_b   1.000
_cell.length_c   1.000
_cell.angle_alpha   90.00
_cell.angle_beta   90.00
_cell.angle_gamma   90.00
#
_symmetry.space_group_name_H-M   'P 1'
#
loop_
_entity.id
_entity.type
_entity.pdbx_description
1 polymer ?
#
loop_
_entity_poly.entity_id
_entity_poly.type
_entity_poly.pdbx_seq_one_letter_code
_entity_poly.pdbx_strand_id
1 'polypeptide(L)'
;MWLEKIHDFLYISDYKIILKNPTVAVSIITAYLSFIFLVGPAFMKNRKPYTLRKTLIVYNFLQSALNAYVTYEALFDLWVKWDLRCKIKDNPNFEEILQDALVYFWHYYLLKYVDLLDTVFFVLRKKKSQITFLHVIHHAGMVLIINWGWQHFREAAAYYIVICLL
;
A
#
# COMPACT_ATOMS: atom_id res chain seq x y z
N MET A 1 11.44 -10.77 -19.01
CA MET A 1 10.23 -11.40 -19.58
C MET A 1 9.02 -11.53 -18.63
N TRP A 2 9.06 -12.27 -17.51
CA TRP A 2 7.91 -12.29 -16.55
C TRP A 2 7.86 -11.06 -15.63
N LEU A 3 9.03 -10.56 -15.20
CA LEU A 3 9.14 -9.36 -14.37
C LEU A 3 8.73 -8.09 -15.14
N GLU A 4 9.10 -7.97 -16.41
CA GLU A 4 8.64 -6.85 -17.27
C GLU A 4 7.12 -6.87 -17.48
N LYS A 5 6.48 -8.04 -17.59
CA LYS A 5 5.02 -8.12 -17.68
C LYS A 5 4.31 -7.72 -16.39
N ILE A 6 4.91 -8.01 -15.24
CA ILE A 6 4.41 -7.57 -13.93
C ILE A 6 4.63 -6.06 -13.77
N HIS A 7 5.81 -5.57 -14.18
CA HIS A 7 6.14 -4.16 -14.24
C HIS A 7 5.16 -3.41 -15.14
N ASP A 8 4.87 -3.90 -16.35
CA ASP A 8 3.89 -3.30 -17.27
C ASP A 8 2.45 -3.41 -16.76
N PHE A 9 2.07 -4.50 -16.09
CA PHE A 9 0.77 -4.65 -15.43
C PHE A 9 0.59 -3.67 -14.25
N LEU A 10 1.69 -3.31 -13.58
CA LEU A 10 1.71 -2.31 -12.51
C LEU A 10 1.91 -0.89 -13.08
N TYR A 11 2.50 -0.76 -14.26
CA TYR A 11 2.68 0.45 -15.07
C TYR A 11 1.48 0.70 -16.00
N ILE A 12 0.28 0.25 -15.62
CA ILE A 12 -0.94 0.56 -16.37
C ILE A 12 -1.33 2.01 -16.07
N SER A 13 -1.68 2.74 -17.13
CA SER A 13 -2.32 4.08 -17.23
C SER A 13 -3.30 4.47 -16.10
N ASP A 14 -3.83 3.51 -15.34
CA ASP A 14 -4.77 3.67 -14.22
C ASP A 14 -4.15 4.24 -12.95
N TYR A 15 -2.82 4.21 -12.78
CA TYR A 15 -2.16 4.85 -11.63
C TYR A 15 -2.52 6.33 -11.53
N LYS A 16 -2.74 6.98 -12.69
CA LYS A 16 -3.13 8.39 -12.76
C LYS A 16 -4.50 8.67 -12.14
N ILE A 17 -5.45 7.73 -12.11
CA ILE A 17 -6.80 8.03 -11.61
C ILE A 17 -6.84 7.96 -10.08
N ILE A 18 -6.34 6.86 -9.52
CA ILE A 18 -6.37 6.64 -8.06
C ILE A 18 -5.40 7.60 -7.36
N LEU A 19 -4.21 7.81 -7.93
CA LEU A 19 -3.23 8.71 -7.31
C LEU A 19 -3.56 10.18 -7.52
N LYS A 20 -4.05 10.61 -8.70
CA LYS A 20 -4.31 12.05 -8.94
C LYS A 20 -5.60 12.54 -8.33
N ASN A 21 -6.57 11.66 -8.06
CA ASN A 21 -7.84 12.10 -7.53
C ASN A 21 -8.03 11.68 -6.06
N PRO A 22 -7.78 12.58 -5.10
CA PRO A 22 -7.91 12.24 -3.68
C PRO A 22 -9.34 11.84 -3.31
N THR A 23 -10.35 12.26 -4.08
CA THR A 23 -11.74 11.85 -3.84
C THR A 23 -11.94 10.35 -4.04
N VAL A 24 -11.16 9.70 -4.90
CA VAL A 24 -11.22 8.25 -5.11
C VAL A 24 -10.74 7.54 -3.85
N ALA A 25 -9.57 7.92 -3.32
CA ALA A 25 -9.04 7.35 -2.08
C ALA A 25 -10.01 7.57 -0.90
N VAL A 26 -10.54 8.78 -0.75
CA VAL A 26 -11.54 9.10 0.29
C VAL A 26 -12.79 8.23 0.11
N SER A 27 -13.32 8.09 -1.12
CA SER A 27 -14.52 7.28 -1.37
C SER A 27 -14.33 5.81 -1.02
N ILE A 28 -13.16 5.23 -1.34
CA ILE A 28 -12.83 3.84 -1.00
C ILE A 28 -12.74 3.69 0.53
N ILE A 29 -12.09 4.62 1.22
CA ILE A 29 -12.00 4.59 2.69
C ILE A 29 -13.37 4.80 3.35
N THR A 30 -14.23 5.68 2.83
CA THR A 30 -15.60 5.84 3.31
C THR A 30 -16.40 4.56 3.14
N ALA A 31 -16.30 3.90 1.99
CA ALA A 31 -16.96 2.61 1.73
C ALA A 31 -16.43 1.52 2.67
N TYR A 32 -15.12 1.46 2.87
CA TYR A 32 -14.44 0.57 3.81
C TYR A 32 -14.93 0.74 5.26
N LEU A 33 -14.95 1.98 5.77
CA LEU A 33 -15.43 2.27 7.13
C LEU A 33 -16.91 1.95 7.27
N SER A 34 -17.71 2.27 6.25
CA SER A 34 -19.14 1.92 6.18
C SER A 34 -19.34 0.41 6.21
N PHE A 35 -18.47 -0.36 5.53
CA PHE A 35 -18.50 -1.82 5.59
C PHE A 35 -18.16 -2.34 6.99
N ILE A 36 -17.11 -1.83 7.63
CA ILE A 36 -16.66 -2.31 8.94
C ILE A 36 -17.69 -2.03 10.04
N PHE A 37 -18.26 -0.82 10.06
CA PHE A 37 -19.10 -0.37 11.17
C PHE A 37 -20.59 -0.64 10.97
N LEU A 38 -21.06 -0.64 9.71
CA LEU A 38 -22.50 -0.71 9.41
C LEU A 38 -22.85 -1.97 8.62
N VAL A 39 -22.38 -2.07 7.37
CA VAL A 39 -22.88 -3.06 6.41
C VAL A 39 -22.45 -4.48 6.79
N GLY A 40 -21.17 -4.69 7.08
CA GLY A 40 -20.61 -6.00 7.40
C GLY A 40 -21.17 -6.59 8.71
N PRO A 41 -21.21 -5.83 9.83
CA PRO A 41 -21.86 -6.30 11.06
C PRO A 41 -23.34 -6.61 10.89
N ALA A 42 -24.08 -5.78 10.13
CA ALA A 42 -25.50 -6.03 9.83
C ALA A 42 -25.68 -7.30 9.00
N PHE A 43 -24.88 -7.47 7.94
CA PHE A 43 -24.88 -8.66 7.08
C PHE A 43 -24.54 -9.94 7.86
N MET A 44 -23.61 -9.86 8.81
CA MET A 44 -23.18 -10.99 9.63
C MET A 44 -24.07 -11.26 10.85
N LYS A 45 -25.06 -10.40 11.17
CA LYS A 45 -25.88 -10.51 12.41
C LYS A 45 -26.45 -11.92 12.60
N ASN A 46 -27.12 -12.45 11.58
CA ASN A 46 -27.80 -13.75 11.61
C ASN A 46 -27.00 -14.89 10.94
N ARG A 47 -25.73 -14.67 10.61
CA ARG A 47 -24.86 -15.67 9.94
C ARG A 47 -23.86 -16.26 10.91
N LYS A 48 -23.49 -17.53 10.71
CA LYS A 48 -22.34 -18.13 11.41
C LYS A 48 -21.03 -17.52 10.87
N PRO A 49 -19.96 -17.42 11.69
CA PRO A 49 -18.67 -16.91 11.21
C PRO A 49 -18.12 -17.80 10.08
N TYR A 50 -17.58 -17.20 9.03
CA TYR A 50 -17.03 -17.95 7.90
C TYR A 50 -15.69 -18.61 8.27
N THR A 51 -15.49 -19.86 7.84
CA THR A 51 -14.23 -20.58 8.00
C THR A 51 -13.30 -20.33 6.81
N LEU A 52 -12.57 -19.21 6.84
CA LEU A 52 -11.72 -18.75 5.73
C LEU A 52 -10.24 -19.18 5.88
N ARG A 53 -9.95 -20.31 6.53
CA ARG A 53 -8.56 -20.69 6.89
C ARG A 53 -7.64 -20.79 5.67
N LYS A 54 -8.04 -21.50 4.62
CA LYS A 54 -7.22 -21.67 3.40
C LYS A 54 -7.03 -20.33 2.68
N THR A 55 -8.12 -19.56 2.54
CA THR A 55 -8.08 -18.21 1.94
C THR A 55 -7.10 -17.31 2.66
N LEU A 56 -7.13 -17.28 4.01
CA LEU A 56 -6.22 -16.46 4.80
C LEU A 56 -4.76 -16.91 4.71
N ILE A 57 -4.48 -18.20 4.61
CA ILE A 57 -3.11 -18.69 4.41
C ILE A 57 -2.57 -18.20 3.06
N VAL A 58 -3.35 -18.37 1.98
CA VAL A 58 -2.95 -17.91 0.64
C VAL A 58 -2.80 -16.39 0.63
N TYR A 59 -3.78 -15.67 1.16
CA TYR A 59 -3.77 -14.21 1.23
C TYR A 59 -2.56 -13.70 2.01
N ASN A 60 -2.30 -14.19 3.22
CA ASN A 60 -1.16 -13.75 4.02
C ASN A 60 0.18 -14.10 3.37
N PHE A 61 0.28 -15.25 2.70
CA PHE A 61 1.48 -15.64 1.97
C PHE A 61 1.74 -14.70 0.79
N LEU A 62 0.72 -14.43 -0.02
CA LEU A 62 0.82 -13.49 -1.14
C LEU A 62 1.14 -12.09 -0.65
N GLN A 63 0.48 -11.63 0.41
CA GLN A 63 0.73 -10.32 0.99
C GLN A 63 2.17 -10.20 1.50
N SER A 64 2.68 -11.23 2.20
CA SER A 64 4.06 -11.27 2.65
C SER A 64 5.06 -11.26 1.47
N ALA A 65 4.82 -12.10 0.45
CA ALA A 65 5.68 -12.17 -0.73
C ALA A 65 5.73 -10.83 -1.50
N LEU A 66 4.59 -10.17 -1.68
CA LEU A 66 4.52 -8.88 -2.37
C LEU A 66 5.18 -7.76 -1.56
N ASN A 67 4.97 -7.70 -0.25
CA ASN A 67 5.67 -6.73 0.61
C ASN A 67 7.19 -6.97 0.60
N ALA A 68 7.62 -8.23 0.64
CA ALA A 68 9.05 -8.58 0.54
C ALA A 68 9.65 -8.15 -0.81
N TYR A 69 8.91 -8.32 -1.91
CA TYR A 69 9.35 -7.89 -3.24
C TYR A 69 9.53 -6.37 -3.31
N VAL A 70 8.53 -5.58 -2.91
CA VAL A 70 8.64 -4.10 -2.92
C VAL A 70 9.76 -3.62 -1.98
N THR A 71 9.94 -4.29 -0.85
CA THR A 71 11.03 -3.98 0.09
C THR A 71 12.40 -4.31 -0.51
N TYR A 72 12.52 -5.44 -1.22
CA TYR A 72 13.76 -5.83 -1.89
C TYR A 72 14.17 -4.82 -2.96
N GLU A 73 13.24 -4.42 -3.84
CA GLU A 73 13.51 -3.44 -4.90
C GLU A 73 13.97 -2.09 -4.29
N ALA A 74 13.25 -1.59 -3.28
CA ALA A 74 13.61 -0.34 -2.62
C ALA A 74 14.98 -0.41 -1.90
N LEU A 75 15.27 -1.50 -1.20
CA LEU A 75 16.56 -1.67 -0.51
C LEU A 75 17.73 -1.89 -1.48
N PHE A 76 17.50 -2.60 -2.58
CA PHE A 76 18.51 -2.79 -3.62
C PHE A 76 18.85 -1.45 -4.29
N ASP A 77 17.85 -0.64 -4.61
CA ASP A 77 18.03 0.70 -5.16
C ASP A 77 18.83 1.61 -4.21
N LEU A 78 18.46 1.62 -2.92
CA LEU A 78 19.20 2.33 -1.88
C LEU A 78 20.65 1.86 -1.80
N TRP A 79 20.89 0.55 -1.77
CA TRP A 79 22.24 -0.01 -1.68
C TRP A 79 23.12 0.34 -2.88
N VAL A 80 22.56 0.32 -4.09
CA VAL A 80 23.30 0.56 -5.33
C VAL A 80 23.53 2.06 -5.52
N LYS A 81 22.48 2.89 -5.40
CA LYS A 81 22.49 4.29 -5.82
C LYS A 81 22.83 5.29 -4.71
N TRP A 82 22.73 4.91 -3.44
CA TRP A 82 22.94 5.80 -2.30
C TRP A 82 24.12 5.34 -1.42
N ASP A 83 24.91 6.30 -0.94
CA ASP A 83 25.90 6.07 0.12
C ASP A 83 25.22 6.04 1.50
N LEU A 84 25.91 5.50 2.51
CA LEU A 84 25.48 5.47 3.91
C LEU A 84 25.23 6.87 4.51
N ARG A 85 25.67 7.92 3.82
CA ARG A 85 25.42 9.33 4.14
C ARG A 85 24.30 9.96 3.32
N CYS A 86 23.47 9.15 2.67
CA CYS A 86 22.25 9.64 2.00
C CYS A 86 22.58 10.54 0.81
N LYS A 87 23.77 10.33 0.24
CA LYS A 87 24.22 11.01 -0.95
C LYS A 87 24.07 10.04 -2.09
N ILE A 88 23.45 10.53 -3.16
CA ILE A 88 23.47 9.87 -4.45
C ILE A 88 24.96 9.63 -4.80
N LYS A 89 25.35 8.37 -5.03
CA LYS A 89 26.73 8.03 -5.46
C LYS A 89 27.03 8.73 -6.78
N ASP A 90 28.31 8.89 -7.14
CA ASP A 90 28.67 9.65 -8.34
C ASP A 90 28.00 9.08 -9.61
N ASN A 91 27.36 9.97 -10.38
CA ASN A 91 26.87 9.77 -11.75
C ASN A 91 25.60 8.90 -12.03
N PRO A 92 24.50 9.00 -11.26
CA PRO A 92 23.18 8.56 -11.72
C PRO A 92 22.30 9.76 -12.11
N ASN A 93 21.45 9.55 -13.13
CA ASN A 93 20.53 10.56 -13.60
C ASN A 93 19.43 10.79 -12.54
N PHE A 94 19.28 12.02 -12.04
CA PHE A 94 18.26 12.37 -11.05
C PHE A 94 16.83 11.99 -11.51
N GLU A 95 16.56 12.11 -12.82
CA GLU A 95 15.27 11.76 -13.40
C GLU A 95 15.00 10.24 -13.33
N GLU A 96 16.03 9.40 -13.47
CA GLU A 96 15.92 7.95 -13.38
C GLU A 96 15.63 7.52 -11.92
N ILE A 97 16.35 8.10 -10.96
CA ILE A 97 16.10 7.86 -9.52
C ILE A 97 14.67 8.26 -9.14
N LEU A 98 14.21 9.41 -9.64
CA LEU A 98 12.87 9.89 -9.38
C LEU A 98 11.81 8.95 -9.97
N GLN A 99 12.03 8.45 -11.19
CA GLN A 99 11.11 7.52 -11.84
C GLN A 99 11.00 6.20 -11.07
N ASP A 100 12.11 5.62 -10.66
CA ASP A 100 12.13 4.37 -9.88
C ASP A 100 11.45 4.55 -8.52
N ALA A 101 11.71 5.66 -7.82
CA ALA A 101 11.05 5.99 -6.56
C ALA A 101 9.53 6.11 -6.70
N LEU A 102 9.04 6.74 -7.79
CA LEU A 102 7.61 6.85 -8.08
C LEU A 102 6.98 5.48 -8.33
N VAL A 103 7.70 4.58 -9.01
CA VAL A 103 7.27 3.22 -9.26
C VAL A 103 7.16 2.43 -7.95
N TYR A 104 8.17 2.46 -7.08
CA TYR A 104 8.11 1.77 -5.78
C TYR A 104 7.00 2.31 -4.89
N PHE A 105 6.82 3.63 -4.88
CA PHE A 105 5.76 4.28 -4.14
C PHE A 105 4.37 3.82 -4.60
N TRP A 106 4.16 3.70 -5.91
CA TRP A 106 2.91 3.19 -6.47
C TRP A 106 2.64 1.73 -6.07
N HIS A 107 3.64 0.87 -6.17
CA HIS A 107 3.53 -0.53 -5.73
C HIS A 107 3.16 -0.63 -4.25
N TYR A 108 3.84 0.13 -3.40
CA TYR A 108 3.56 0.18 -1.96
C TYR A 108 2.14 0.68 -1.68
N TYR A 109 1.67 1.68 -2.43
CA TYR A 109 0.33 2.23 -2.29
C TYR A 109 -0.77 1.20 -2.63
N LEU A 110 -0.58 0.43 -3.71
CA LEU A 110 -1.49 -0.66 -4.06
C LEU A 110 -1.58 -1.71 -2.94
N LEU A 111 -0.45 -2.05 -2.31
CA LEU A 111 -0.43 -3.00 -1.20
C LEU A 111 -1.25 -2.51 0.00
N LYS A 112 -1.30 -1.20 0.26
CA LYS A 112 -2.12 -0.66 1.36
C LYS A 112 -3.62 -0.80 1.10
N TYR A 113 -4.06 -0.79 -0.16
CA TYR A 113 -5.45 -1.13 -0.49
C TYR A 113 -5.75 -2.60 -0.27
N VAL A 114 -4.82 -3.50 -0.60
CA VAL A 114 -4.97 -4.93 -0.34
C VAL A 114 -5.04 -5.21 1.16
N ASP A 115 -4.24 -4.51 1.98
CA ASP A 115 -4.26 -4.61 3.45
C ASP A 115 -5.65 -4.29 4.06
N LEU A 116 -6.50 -3.51 3.38
CA LEU A 116 -7.88 -3.26 3.83
C LEU A 116 -8.71 -4.55 3.90
N LEU A 117 -8.34 -5.61 3.17
CA LEU A 117 -9.04 -6.88 3.23
C LEU A 117 -8.87 -7.60 4.58
N ASP A 118 -7.86 -7.27 5.37
CA ASP A 118 -7.64 -7.84 6.71
C ASP A 118 -8.86 -7.65 7.61
N THR A 119 -9.33 -6.40 7.72
CA THR A 119 -10.53 -6.08 8.51
C THR A 119 -11.79 -6.65 7.89
N VAL A 120 -11.89 -6.73 6.57
CA VAL A 120 -13.01 -7.39 5.90
C VAL A 120 -13.08 -8.85 6.34
N PHE A 121 -11.96 -9.57 6.35
CA PHE A 121 -11.90 -10.93 6.86
C PHE A 121 -12.20 -11.03 8.36
N PHE A 122 -11.79 -10.05 9.18
CA PHE A 122 -12.15 -10.02 10.61
C PHE A 122 -13.66 -9.88 10.81
N VAL A 123 -14.32 -9.02 10.04
CA VAL A 123 -15.78 -8.85 10.07
C VAL A 123 -16.49 -10.16 9.67
N LEU A 124 -16.10 -10.76 8.54
CA LEU A 124 -16.68 -12.01 8.04
C LEU A 124 -16.45 -13.21 8.98
N ARG A 125 -15.38 -13.17 9.78
CA ARG A 125 -15.08 -14.22 10.79
C ARG A 125 -15.66 -13.90 12.18
N LYS A 126 -16.38 -12.78 12.33
CA LYS A 126 -16.87 -12.26 13.62
C LYS A 126 -15.75 -12.09 14.66
N LYS A 127 -14.54 -11.74 14.23
CA LYS A 127 -13.37 -11.52 15.11
C LYS A 127 -13.24 -10.04 15.49
N LYS A 128 -14.26 -9.49 16.16
CA LYS A 128 -14.32 -8.07 16.54
C LYS A 128 -13.18 -7.63 17.44
N SER A 129 -12.61 -8.52 18.26
CA SER A 129 -11.45 -8.21 19.10
C SER A 129 -10.20 -7.82 18.32
N GLN A 130 -10.10 -8.21 17.04
CA GLN A 130 -8.99 -7.83 16.16
C GLN A 130 -9.22 -6.48 15.47
N ILE A 131 -10.46 -5.99 15.44
CA ILE A 131 -10.82 -4.69 14.85
C ILE A 131 -10.67 -3.61 15.93
N THR A 132 -9.42 -3.28 16.25
CA THR A 132 -9.09 -2.25 17.23
C THR A 132 -9.11 -0.86 16.57
N PHE A 133 -9.25 0.19 17.39
CA PHE A 133 -9.13 1.58 16.94
C PHE A 133 -7.82 1.81 16.19
N LEU A 134 -6.71 1.34 16.76
CA LEU A 134 -5.39 1.48 16.15
C LEU A 134 -5.33 0.80 14.78
N HIS A 135 -5.86 -0.43 14.66
CA HIS A 135 -5.84 -1.16 13.40
C HIS A 135 -6.64 -0.44 12.31
N VAL A 136 -7.87 0.03 12.62
CA VAL A 136 -8.71 0.74 11.64
C VAL A 136 -8.08 2.06 11.21
N ILE A 137 -7.58 2.87 12.16
CA ILE A 137 -6.91 4.14 11.82
C ILE A 137 -5.60 3.90 11.07
N HIS A 138 -4.82 2.89 11.44
CA HIS A 138 -3.61 2.55 10.71
C HIS A 138 -3.93 2.23 9.24
N HIS A 139 -4.84 1.28 8.98
CA HIS A 139 -5.13 0.89 7.59
C HIS A 139 -5.80 2.00 6.77
N ALA A 140 -6.75 2.74 7.35
CA ALA A 140 -7.39 3.86 6.65
C ALA A 140 -6.43 5.05 6.48
N GLY A 141 -5.68 5.38 7.53
CA GLY A 141 -4.73 6.49 7.57
C GLY A 141 -3.57 6.29 6.60
N MET A 142 -3.01 5.08 6.52
CA MET A 142 -1.91 4.80 5.58
C MET A 142 -2.33 5.07 4.13
N VAL A 143 -3.53 4.67 3.71
CA VAL A 143 -4.04 4.96 2.36
C VAL A 143 -4.19 6.47 2.11
N LEU A 144 -4.74 7.21 3.08
CA LEU A 144 -4.95 8.66 2.92
C LEU A 144 -3.64 9.46 2.97
N ILE A 145 -2.74 9.13 3.90
CA ILE A 145 -1.45 9.79 4.06
C ILE A 145 -0.56 9.56 2.83
N ILE A 146 -0.54 8.34 2.29
CA ILE A 146 0.24 8.04 1.07
C ILE A 146 -0.36 8.76 -0.15
N ASN A 147 -1.69 8.83 -0.27
CA ASN A 147 -2.32 9.62 -1.34
C ASN A 147 -1.95 11.11 -1.24
N TRP A 148 -2.06 11.67 -0.04
CA TRP A 148 -1.69 13.06 0.21
C TRP A 148 -0.20 13.30 -0.07
N GLY A 149 0.66 12.36 0.36
CA GLY A 149 2.09 12.38 0.07
C GLY A 149 2.39 12.34 -1.43
N TRP A 150 1.64 11.57 -2.22
CA TRP A 150 1.76 11.57 -3.68
C TRP A 150 1.44 12.93 -4.31
N GLN A 151 0.35 13.56 -3.87
CA GLN A 151 -0.10 14.86 -4.41
C GLN A 151 0.96 15.94 -4.19
N HIS A 152 1.65 15.87 -3.06
CA HIS A 152 2.72 16.79 -2.69
C HIS A 152 4.11 16.23 -3.01
N PHE A 153 4.20 15.08 -3.69
CA PHE A 153 5.45 14.37 -3.94
C PHE A 153 6.39 15.15 -4.83
N ARG A 154 5.89 15.94 -5.79
CA ARG A 154 6.76 16.78 -6.61
C ARG A 154 7.49 17.86 -5.80
N GLU A 155 6.89 18.30 -4.70
CA GLU A 155 7.55 19.17 -3.72
C GLU A 155 8.35 18.35 -2.71
N ALA A 156 7.90 17.13 -2.38
CA ALA A 156 8.55 16.21 -1.47
C ALA A 156 9.73 15.42 -2.06
N ALA A 157 9.95 15.40 -3.39
CA ALA A 157 11.18 14.92 -4.03
C ALA A 157 12.41 15.70 -3.55
N ALA A 158 12.23 16.99 -3.20
CA ALA A 158 13.24 17.76 -2.47
C ALA A 158 13.39 17.31 -1.00
N TYR A 159 12.36 16.68 -0.43
CA TYR A 159 12.34 16.06 0.89
C TYR A 159 12.65 14.55 0.88
N TYR A 160 12.93 13.89 -0.26
CA TYR A 160 13.34 12.46 -0.30
C TYR A 160 14.70 12.21 0.38
N ILE A 161 15.37 13.28 0.83
CA ILE A 161 16.48 13.28 1.79
C ILE A 161 16.03 12.87 3.22
N VAL A 162 14.74 12.95 3.55
CA VAL A 162 14.24 12.75 4.93
C VAL A 162 14.28 11.27 5.38
N ILE A 163 14.42 10.30 4.46
CA ILE A 163 14.51 8.87 4.77
C ILE A 163 15.78 8.32 4.15
N CYS A 164 16.90 8.61 4.78
CA CYS A 164 18.07 7.76 4.65
C CYS A 164 18.05 6.59 5.62
N LEU A 165 16.96 6.41 6.38
CA LEU A 165 16.37 5.12 6.67
C LEU A 165 15.10 5.20 7.55
N LEU A 166 14.80 6.21 8.36
CA LEU A 166 15.07 6.11 9.82
C LEU A 166 16.49 6.39 10.27
#